data_AF-A0A3M2T8W2-F1
#
_entry.id   AF-A0A3M2T8W2-F1
#
_cell.length_a   1.000
_cell.length_b   1.000
_cell.length_c   1.000
_cell.angle_alpha   90.00
_cell.angle_beta   90.00
_cell.angle_gamma   90.00
#
_symmetry.space_group_name_H-M   'P 1'
#
loop_
_entity.id
_entity.type
_entity.pdbx_description
1 polymer ?
#
loop_
_entity_poly.entity_id
_entity_poly.type
_entity_poly.pdbx_seq_one_letter_code
_entity_poly.pdbx_strand_id
1 'polypeptide(L)'
;MEPPGEGATGMLAAKIAYTNQCGTRAAVDYPATVFSYAESTFAGAASLTYQLTDFVAKCPDSQIVLLGISQGAHIIGDCLCGGGGMPRLGPETPPIAKEIGDH
;
A
#
# COMPACT_ATOMS: atom_id res chain seq x y z
N MET A 1 3.54 -16.32 -7.40
CA MET A 1 3.17 -15.26 -6.42
C MET A 1 4.23 -15.27 -5.34
N GLU A 2 4.61 -14.09 -4.85
CA GLU A 2 5.55 -14.02 -3.73
C GLU A 2 4.85 -14.51 -2.44
N PRO A 3 5.58 -15.08 -1.48
CA PRO A 3 5.05 -15.36 -0.15
C PRO A 3 4.58 -14.07 0.56
N PRO A 4 3.69 -14.16 1.56
CA PRO A 4 3.29 -13.00 2.37
C PRO A 4 4.50 -12.25 2.95
N GLY A 5 4.49 -10.92 2.87
CA GLY A 5 5.55 -10.05 3.37
C GLY A 5 5.90 -8.90 2.41
N GLU A 6 7.09 -8.34 2.57
CA GLU A 6 7.56 -7.16 1.80
C GLU A 6 8.01 -7.51 0.36
N GLY A 7 8.11 -8.80 0.03
CA GLY A 7 8.52 -9.29 -1.29
C GLY A 7 9.85 -8.69 -1.75
N ALA A 8 9.97 -8.41 -3.04
CA ALA A 8 11.14 -7.78 -3.65
C ALA A 8 11.50 -6.39 -3.06
N THR A 9 10.59 -5.71 -2.38
CA THR A 9 10.86 -4.38 -1.79
C THR A 9 11.58 -4.45 -0.43
N GLY A 10 11.59 -5.62 0.22
CA GLY A 10 12.04 -5.78 1.60
C GLY A 10 13.49 -5.36 1.85
N MET A 11 14.41 -5.61 0.91
CA MET A 11 15.80 -5.15 1.03
C MET A 11 15.93 -3.63 1.04
N LEU A 12 15.16 -2.94 0.19
CA LEU A 12 15.15 -1.49 0.15
C LEU A 12 14.47 -0.92 1.39
N ALA A 13 13.35 -1.50 1.82
CA ALA A 13 12.66 -1.13 3.05
C ALA A 13 13.58 -1.22 4.27
N ALA A 14 14.30 -2.33 4.41
CA ALA A 14 15.27 -2.54 5.50
C ALA A 14 16.38 -1.48 5.48
N LYS A 15 16.91 -1.13 4.30
CA LYS A 15 17.96 -0.12 4.16
C LYS A 15 17.47 1.28 4.52
N ILE A 16 16.27 1.66 4.10
CA ILE A 16 15.64 2.94 4.44
C ILE A 16 15.44 3.03 5.96
N ALA A 17 14.85 2.00 6.57
CA ALA A 17 14.63 1.95 8.01
C ALA A 17 15.94 2.07 8.81
N TYR A 18 16.97 1.31 8.42
CA TYR A 18 18.27 1.34 9.08
C TYR A 18 18.94 2.72 9.00
N THR A 19 18.79 3.41 7.87
CA THR A 19 19.43 4.72 7.65
C THR A 19 18.71 5.85 8.40
N ASN A 20 17.42 5.69 8.70
CA ASN A 20 16.58 6.72 9.34
C ASN A 20 16.19 6.32 10.77
N GLN A 21 17.21 6.18 11.64
CA GLN A 21 17.03 5.94 13.08
C GLN A 21 16.23 4.66 13.43
N CYS A 22 16.35 3.59 12.64
CA CYS A 22 15.61 2.34 12.82
C CYS A 22 14.08 2.53 12.76
N GLY A 23 13.60 3.20 11.70
CA GLY A 23 12.17 3.33 11.42
C GLY A 23 11.43 1.98 11.39
N THR A 24 10.13 2.01 11.64
CA THR A 24 9.27 0.82 11.59
C THR A 24 8.96 0.43 10.14
N ARG A 25 8.56 -0.82 9.94
CA ARG A 25 8.21 -1.36 8.62
C ARG A 25 6.99 -2.27 8.75
N ALA A 26 6.12 -2.23 7.75
CA ALA A 26 4.94 -3.09 7.65
C ALA A 26 4.70 -3.46 6.19
N ALA A 27 4.28 -4.70 5.95
CA ALA A 27 3.81 -5.14 4.64
C ALA A 27 2.30 -4.94 4.55
N VAL A 28 1.82 -4.52 3.37
CA VAL A 28 0.38 -4.49 3.09
C VAL A 28 -0.15 -5.92 3.05
N ASP A 29 -1.20 -6.19 3.80
CA ASP A 29 -1.78 -7.52 3.91
C ASP A 29 -2.95 -7.63 2.94
N TYR A 30 -2.73 -8.31 1.81
CA TYR A 30 -3.70 -8.44 0.73
C TYR A 30 -3.41 -9.68 -0.15
N PRO A 31 -4.37 -10.12 -0.99
CA PRO A 31 -4.24 -11.38 -1.73
C PRO A 31 -3.07 -11.49 -2.71
N ALA A 32 -2.58 -10.37 -3.27
CA ALA A 32 -1.46 -10.31 -4.21
C ALA A 32 -1.56 -11.27 -5.44
N THR A 33 -2.76 -11.65 -5.87
CA THR A 33 -2.99 -12.70 -6.88
C THR A 33 -3.14 -12.17 -8.31
N VAL A 34 -2.70 -12.97 -9.28
CA VAL A 34 -2.81 -12.68 -10.72
C VAL A 34 -4.09 -13.20 -11.36
N PHE A 35 -4.69 -14.27 -10.80
CA PHE A 35 -5.87 -14.91 -11.39
C PHE A 35 -7.16 -14.11 -11.11
N SER A 36 -7.28 -13.57 -9.90
CA SER A 36 -8.33 -12.63 -9.50
C SER A 36 -7.77 -11.21 -9.38
N TYR A 37 -7.07 -10.72 -10.41
CA TYR A 37 -6.32 -9.46 -10.34
C TYR A 37 -7.19 -8.28 -9.90
N ALA A 38 -8.40 -8.14 -10.45
CA ALA A 38 -9.34 -7.07 -10.12
C ALA A 38 -9.79 -7.08 -8.65
N GLU A 39 -10.09 -8.27 -8.10
CA GLU A 39 -10.46 -8.42 -6.69
C GLU A 39 -9.25 -8.18 -5.78
N SER A 40 -8.07 -8.64 -6.22
CA SER A 40 -6.81 -8.48 -5.51
C SER A 40 -6.41 -7.01 -5.39
N THR A 41 -6.49 -6.23 -6.48
CA THR A 41 -6.14 -4.81 -6.46
C THR A 41 -7.12 -3.99 -5.63
N PHE A 42 -8.42 -4.26 -5.77
CA PHE A 42 -9.44 -3.63 -4.94
C PHE A 42 -9.24 -3.89 -3.44
N ALA A 43 -9.03 -5.16 -3.06
CA ALA A 43 -8.74 -5.53 -1.67
C ALA A 43 -7.42 -4.93 -1.17
N GLY A 44 -6.40 -4.86 -2.04
CA GLY A 44 -5.11 -4.26 -1.71
C GLY A 44 -5.18 -2.76 -1.47
N ALA A 45 -5.88 -2.01 -2.32
CA ALA A 45 -6.10 -0.57 -2.15
C ALA A 45 -6.88 -0.28 -0.86
N ALA A 46 -7.93 -1.07 -0.58
CA ALA A 46 -8.69 -0.97 0.66
C ALA A 46 -7.83 -1.29 1.91
N SER A 47 -7.03 -2.36 1.85
CA SER A 47 -6.13 -2.75 2.95
C SER A 47 -5.08 -1.68 3.22
N LEU A 48 -4.42 -1.15 2.19
CA LEU A 48 -3.44 -0.07 2.33
C LEU A 48 -4.09 1.19 2.92
N THR A 49 -5.27 1.57 2.44
CA THR A 49 -6.02 2.72 2.96
C THR A 49 -6.31 2.57 4.45
N TYR A 50 -6.77 1.38 4.86
CA TYR A 50 -7.03 1.08 6.27
C TYR A 50 -5.75 1.16 7.11
N GLN A 51 -4.67 0.52 6.66
CA GLN A 51 -3.39 0.49 7.38
C GLN A 51 -2.78 1.89 7.53
N LEU A 52 -2.81 2.72 6.48
CA LEU A 52 -2.35 4.10 6.53
C LEU A 52 -3.17 4.93 7.51
N THR A 53 -4.50 4.85 7.41
CA THR A 53 -5.41 5.62 8.29
C THR A 53 -5.20 5.23 9.75
N ASP A 54 -5.11 3.93 10.05
CA ASP A 54 -4.85 3.42 11.41
C ASP A 54 -3.47 3.83 11.94
N PHE A 55 -2.44 3.80 11.09
CA PHE A 55 -1.09 4.20 11.48
C PHE A 55 -0.99 5.70 11.75
N VAL A 56 -1.53 6.54 10.86
CA VAL A 56 -1.56 8.00 11.03
C VAL A 56 -2.34 8.40 12.29
N ALA A 57 -3.47 7.74 12.58
CA ALA A 57 -4.23 8.01 13.80
C ALA A 57 -3.43 7.74 15.09
N LYS A 58 -2.48 6.78 15.04
CA LYS A 58 -1.60 6.45 16.18
C LYS A 58 -0.34 7.33 16.22
N CYS A 59 0.15 7.74 15.06
CA CYS A 59 1.41 8.46 14.88
C CYS A 59 1.25 9.63 13.90
N PRO A 60 0.55 10.71 14.29
CA PRO A 60 0.20 11.81 13.38
C PRO A 60 1.41 12.65 12.93
N ASP A 61 2.55 12.59 13.60
CA ASP A 61 3.74 13.32 13.17
C ASP A 61 4.73 12.44 12.37
N SER A 62 4.32 11.21 12.02
CA SER A 62 5.17 10.29 11.27
C SER A 62 5.25 10.66 9.79
N GLN A 63 6.42 10.44 9.20
CA GLN A 63 6.62 10.49 7.74
C GLN A 63 6.51 9.08 7.18
N ILE A 64 5.79 8.93 6.07
CA ILE A 64 5.48 7.62 5.50
C ILE A 64 6.19 7.42 4.16
N VAL A 65 6.74 6.23 3.94
CA VAL A 65 7.32 5.82 2.65
C VAL A 65 6.60 4.58 2.15
N LEU A 66 6.01 4.68 0.95
CA LEU A 66 5.35 3.56 0.28
C LEU A 66 6.28 2.95 -0.77
N LEU A 67 6.46 1.64 -0.73
CA LEU A 67 7.25 0.88 -1.69
C LEU A 67 6.35 -0.19 -2.33
N GLY A 68 6.30 -0.21 -3.67
CA GLY A 68 5.52 -1.21 -4.39
C GLY A 68 6.13 -1.54 -5.73
N ILE A 69 5.99 -2.81 -6.14
CA ILE A 69 6.36 -3.31 -7.46
C ILE A 69 5.15 -4.02 -8.06
N SER A 70 4.95 -3.87 -9.37
CA SER A 70 3.89 -4.55 -10.12
C SER A 70 2.50 -4.27 -9.51
N GLN A 71 1.77 -5.30 -9.07
CA GLN A 71 0.48 -5.13 -8.39
C GLN A 71 0.59 -4.28 -7.11
N GLY A 72 1.72 -4.36 -6.38
CA GLY A 72 1.98 -3.52 -5.21
C GLY A 72 2.07 -2.03 -5.57
N ALA A 73 2.65 -1.69 -6.72
CA ALA A 73 2.69 -0.29 -7.19
C ALA A 73 1.30 0.19 -7.63
N HIS A 74 0.51 -0.70 -8.24
CA HIS A 74 -0.86 -0.38 -8.64
C HIS A 74 -1.74 -0.04 -7.44
N ILE A 75 -1.77 -0.87 -6.40
CA ILE A 75 -2.61 -0.60 -5.23
C ILE A 75 -2.19 0.66 -4.46
N ILE A 76 -0.91 1.04 -4.52
CA ILE A 76 -0.44 2.34 -3.99
C ILE A 76 -1.05 3.49 -4.80
N GLY A 77 -1.03 3.39 -6.12
CA GLY A 77 -1.66 4.38 -7.00
C GLY A 77 -3.16 4.51 -6.74
N ASP A 78 -3.88 3.39 -6.70
CA ASP A 78 -5.32 3.37 -6.44
C ASP A 78 -5.67 3.93 -5.05
N CYS A 79 -4.83 3.66 -4.04
CA CYS A 79 -5.00 4.22 -2.70
C CYS A 79 -4.80 5.74 -2.67
N LEU A 80 -3.71 6.25 -3.27
CA LEU A 80 -3.39 7.68 -3.19
C LEU A 80 -4.25 8.54 -4.11
N CYS A 81 -4.56 8.05 -5.30
CA CYS A 81 -5.17 8.84 -6.37
C CYS A 81 -6.62 8.43 -6.68
N GLY A 82 -7.12 7.37 -6.07
CA GLY A 82 -8.30 6.66 -6.55
C GLY A 82 -7.97 5.83 -7.79
N GLY A 83 -8.91 5.01 -8.23
CA GLY A 83 -8.66 4.08 -9.33
C GLY A 83 -9.81 3.13 -9.59
N GLY A 84 -9.48 1.99 -10.20
CA GLY A 84 -10.47 0.99 -10.59
C GLY A 84 -11.50 1.51 -11.59
N GLY A 85 -12.75 1.07 -11.46
CA GLY A 85 -13.88 1.51 -12.29
C GLY A 85 -13.86 1.05 -13.74
N MET A 86 -12.82 0.32 -14.14
CA MET A 86 -12.60 -0.21 -15.48
C MET A 86 -12.65 -1.74 -15.47
N PRO A 87 -13.10 -2.38 -16.56
CA PRO A 87 -13.02 -3.83 -16.69
C PRO A 87 -11.59 -4.33 -16.41
N ARG A 88 -11.48 -5.33 -15.54
CA ARG A 88 -10.23 -5.98 -15.08
C ARG A 88 -9.38 -5.19 -14.06
N LEU A 89 -9.74 -3.96 -13.70
CA LEU A 89 -9.02 -3.16 -12.67
C LEU A 89 -9.74 -3.10 -11.32
N GLY A 90 -10.88 -3.77 -11.19
CA GLY A 90 -11.67 -3.79 -9.96
C GLY A 90 -12.71 -2.68 -9.91
N PRO A 91 -13.58 -2.69 -8.88
CA PRO A 91 -14.51 -1.60 -8.61
C PRO A 91 -13.80 -0.25 -8.43
N GLU A 92 -14.51 0.84 -8.66
CA GLU A 92 -14.00 2.18 -8.42
C GLU A 92 -13.63 2.36 -6.94
N THR A 93 -12.47 2.97 -6.69
CA THR A 93 -12.00 3.32 -5.34
C THR A 93 -11.74 4.83 -5.27
N PRO A 94 -12.21 5.53 -4.22
CA PRO A 94 -11.84 6.92 -4.01
C PRO A 94 -10.36 7.03 -3.60
N PRO A 95 -9.72 8.19 -3.81
CA PRO A 95 -8.44 8.48 -3.18
C PRO A 95 -8.57 8.50 -1.65
N ILE A 96 -7.48 8.21 -0.97
CA ILE A 96 -7.37 8.40 0.48
C ILE A 96 -7.63 9.86 0.86
N ALA A 97 -8.10 10.08 2.09
CA ALA A 97 -8.33 11.42 2.60
C ALA A 97 -7.03 12.24 2.55
N LYS A 98 -7.13 13.49 2.13
CA LYS A 98 -5.97 14.38 1.93
C LYS A 98 -5.15 14.51 3.20
N GLU A 99 -5.81 14.58 4.35
CA GLU A 99 -5.16 14.71 5.65
C GLU A 99 -4.26 13.51 5.96
N ILE A 100 -4.58 12.32 5.45
CA ILE A 100 -3.72 11.12 5.58
C ILE A 100 -2.62 11.13 4.53
N GLY A 101 -2.89 11.64 3.32
CA GLY A 101 -1.91 11.74 2.23
C GLY A 101 -0.87 12.85 2.38
N ASP A 102 -1.05 13.78 3.33
CA ASP A 102 -0.13 14.88 3.61
C ASP A 102 1.03 14.49 4.57
N HIS A 103 1.06 13.24 5.09
CA HIS A 103 2.14 12.69 5.94
C HIS A 103 3.32 12.14 5.13
#